data_AF-M2BQ88-F1
#
_entry.id   AF-M2BQ88-F1
#
_cell.length_a   1.000
_cell.length_b   1.000
_cell.length_c   1.000
_cell.angle_alpha   90.00
_cell.angle_beta   90.00
_cell.angle_gamma   90.00
#
_symmetry.space_group_name_H-M   'P 1'
#
loop_
_entity.id
_entity.type
_entity.pdbx_description
1 polymer ?
#
loop_
_entity_poly.entity_id
_entity_poly.type
_entity_poly.pdbx_seq_one_letter_code
_entity_poly.pdbx_strand_id
1 'polypeptide(L)'
;MKTIRKYRQAFLLGTIFCMLFFALTFPCGAQEAGGTLSEYQAADNSDDEEFTDDSEDDSAKPVFTVSGKLETAHGLRWNKGAEYSLSRSIAKINGEVLAGSAYAFLSASAEYNYRNPARTGFKLNEAYFRYSGEIWDLSLGRQIISWGQADGFSLTDVLSAKDSSAFLALSSDDTKLASDSIRLRFFHNIFTFEAVAVPFFTPNKLPRFGFEDGAKDDLYYIDTPDTYDTKTPLGSIPITYTKTESAKPKMFTATEAAARLSFFLPGIDFSVSGFYGWDKNPRFTKSGYAKLNAMHLPEKAFLTLNQEYYRIGMAGIDAAIPAGDVTIRLESAWIGRRYFEPKNQNPSFGIPNINGVPLTFDPAVRKHQLLALAGLDWIKNSWTLSAQYFEDLILNHKDDIERPMHKGFVSINISKTFLRDTLKVSASGAADINYGSTSSTYSVDYALTDNMHVILGGDLYTKGYDGKGDFAQLNKISSIWVKGRFNW
;
A
#
# COMPACT_ATOMS: atom_id res chain seq x y z
N MET A 1 60.52 30.56 -27.47
CA MET A 1 60.16 29.13 -27.32
C MET A 1 59.34 28.97 -26.06
N LYS A 2 58.02 28.84 -26.18
CA LYS A 2 57.07 28.71 -25.07
C LYS A 2 56.53 27.29 -25.02
N THR A 3 56.76 26.61 -23.90
CA THR A 3 56.21 25.31 -23.54
C THR A 3 54.75 25.48 -23.16
N ILE A 4 53.83 25.18 -24.09
CA ILE A 4 52.41 25.02 -23.80
C ILE A 4 52.12 23.51 -23.83
N ARG A 5 51.94 22.89 -22.66
CA ARG A 5 51.64 21.46 -22.52
C ARG A 5 50.31 21.29 -21.76
N LYS A 6 49.34 20.71 -22.48
CA LYS A 6 48.21 19.87 -22.01
C LYS A 6 47.53 20.28 -20.69
N TYR A 7 46.63 21.28 -20.76
CA TYR A 7 45.58 21.48 -19.74
C TYR A 7 44.18 21.69 -20.34
N ARG A 8 43.99 21.49 -21.65
CA ARG A 8 42.71 21.77 -22.34
C ARG A 8 41.84 20.55 -22.67
N GLN A 9 42.28 19.31 -22.44
CA GLN A 9 41.48 18.10 -22.71
C GLN A 9 40.77 17.53 -21.48
N ALA A 10 41.28 17.77 -20.27
CA ALA A 10 40.61 17.35 -19.03
C ALA A 10 39.45 18.28 -18.62
N PHE A 11 39.48 19.54 -19.08
CA PHE A 11 38.48 20.55 -18.72
C PHE A 11 37.21 20.50 -19.61
N LEU A 12 37.30 19.86 -20.78
CA LEU A 12 36.17 19.69 -21.71
C LEU A 12 35.34 18.42 -21.41
N LEU A 13 35.89 17.43 -20.70
CA LEU A 13 35.13 16.28 -20.20
C LEU A 13 34.33 16.59 -18.93
N GLY A 14 34.79 17.54 -18.11
CA GLY A 14 34.17 17.87 -16.82
C GLY A 14 32.91 18.74 -16.91
N THR A 15 32.71 19.47 -18.02
CA THR A 15 31.58 20.41 -18.17
C THR A 15 30.43 19.89 -19.03
N ILE A 16 30.59 18.74 -19.69
CA ILE A 16 29.58 18.15 -20.60
C ILE A 16 28.65 17.17 -19.86
N PHE A 17 28.98 16.78 -18.61
CA PHE A 17 28.29 15.73 -17.85
C PHE A 17 27.37 16.25 -16.71
N CYS A 18 27.08 17.55 -16.64
CA CYS A 18 26.48 18.19 -15.46
C CYS A 18 24.94 18.33 -15.43
N MET A 19 24.16 17.74 -16.34
CA MET A 19 22.69 17.89 -16.29
C MET A 19 21.95 16.60 -16.59
N LEU A 20 22.12 15.59 -15.74
CA LEU A 20 21.80 14.19 -16.01
C LEU A 20 20.78 13.58 -15.05
N PHE A 21 19.52 13.50 -15.50
CA PHE A 21 18.42 12.61 -15.05
C PHE A 21 17.34 13.16 -14.09
N PHE A 22 16.10 12.67 -14.29
CA PHE A 22 14.91 12.98 -13.51
C PHE A 22 14.19 11.68 -13.12
N ALA A 23 13.84 11.64 -11.83
CA ALA A 23 12.65 11.12 -11.14
C ALA A 23 12.12 9.71 -11.44
N LEU A 24 12.48 8.78 -10.56
CA LEU A 24 11.59 7.69 -10.10
C LEU A 24 10.81 8.22 -8.89
N THR A 25 9.59 8.71 -9.09
CA THR A 25 8.71 9.09 -7.97
C THR A 25 7.91 7.86 -7.53
N PHE A 26 8.08 7.44 -6.27
CA PHE A 26 7.19 6.45 -5.63
C PHE A 26 6.12 7.18 -4.81
N PRO A 27 4.85 7.23 -5.25
CA PRO A 27 3.77 7.70 -4.42
C PRO A 27 3.26 6.54 -3.55
N CYS A 28 3.90 6.29 -2.40
CA CYS A 28 3.42 5.28 -1.45
C CYS A 28 2.13 5.73 -0.73
N GLY A 29 1.86 7.04 -0.62
CA GLY A 29 0.69 7.60 0.09
C GLY A 29 -0.57 7.79 -0.76
N ALA A 30 -0.43 7.96 -2.08
CA ALA A 30 -1.56 8.17 -3.00
C ALA A 30 -2.50 6.97 -3.07
N GLN A 31 -1.98 5.78 -2.78
CA GLN A 31 -2.69 4.54 -3.04
C GLN A 31 -3.57 4.09 -1.85
N GLU A 32 -3.17 4.39 -0.62
CA GLU A 32 -4.05 4.24 0.55
C GLU A 32 -5.22 5.22 0.48
N ALA A 33 -5.00 6.39 -0.12
CA ALA A 33 -6.01 7.42 -0.33
C ALA A 33 -6.94 7.16 -1.53
N GLY A 34 -6.44 6.48 -2.57
CA GLY A 34 -7.13 6.25 -3.86
C GLY A 34 -7.71 4.85 -4.04
N GLY A 35 -7.41 3.91 -3.14
CA GLY A 35 -8.17 2.66 -3.03
C GLY A 35 -9.56 2.98 -2.51
N THR A 36 -10.59 2.64 -3.29
CA THR A 36 -11.98 2.99 -3.01
C THR A 36 -12.40 2.66 -1.58
N LEU A 37 -12.61 3.71 -0.79
CA LEU A 37 -13.23 3.74 0.55
C LEU A 37 -14.74 3.43 0.52
N SER A 38 -15.26 2.90 -0.59
CA SER A 38 -16.69 2.75 -0.86
C SER A 38 -17.33 1.54 -0.18
N GLU A 39 -16.62 0.79 0.65
CA GLU A 39 -17.17 -0.41 1.27
C GLU A 39 -16.61 -0.73 2.63
N TYR A 40 -17.10 0.02 3.61
CA TYR A 40 -17.23 -0.44 4.97
C TYR A 40 -18.72 -0.51 5.26
N GLN A 41 -19.30 -1.69 5.09
CA GLN A 41 -20.22 -2.14 6.13
C GLN A 41 -19.30 -2.76 7.18
N ALA A 42 -19.44 -2.31 8.42
CA ALA A 42 -19.16 -3.17 9.53
C ALA A 42 -19.93 -4.47 9.25
N ALA A 43 -19.21 -5.54 8.91
CA ALA A 43 -19.61 -6.81 9.45
C ALA A 43 -19.27 -6.72 10.94
N ASP A 44 -20.11 -6.02 11.70
CA ASP A 44 -20.45 -6.51 13.03
C ASP A 44 -21.13 -7.85 12.76
N ASN A 45 -20.30 -8.89 12.61
CA ASN A 45 -20.62 -10.15 13.23
C ASN A 45 -20.08 -10.08 14.66
N SER A 46 -20.48 -9.03 15.40
CA SER A 46 -20.80 -9.19 16.81
C SER A 46 -22.22 -9.74 16.83
N ASP A 47 -22.36 -11.01 16.45
CA ASP A 47 -23.34 -11.81 17.18
C ASP A 47 -22.76 -11.85 18.60
N ASP A 48 -23.20 -10.89 19.42
CA ASP A 48 -23.09 -10.93 20.86
C ASP A 48 -23.94 -12.13 21.31
N GLU A 49 -23.40 -13.34 21.13
CA GLU A 49 -23.90 -14.48 21.87
C GLU A 49 -23.49 -14.27 23.32
N GLU A 50 -24.45 -13.76 24.09
CA GLU A 50 -24.43 -13.74 25.55
C GLU A 50 -23.86 -15.07 26.06
N PHE A 51 -22.73 -14.95 26.77
CA PHE A 51 -22.06 -16.05 27.43
C PHE A 51 -22.94 -16.56 28.58
N THR A 52 -23.83 -17.51 28.30
CA THR A 52 -24.51 -18.28 29.35
C THR A 52 -23.57 -19.37 29.83
N ASP A 53 -23.12 -19.21 31.08
CA ASP A 53 -22.37 -20.18 31.86
C ASP A 53 -23.27 -21.41 32.14
N ASP A 54 -23.19 -22.42 31.28
CA ASP A 54 -23.72 -23.75 31.55
C ASP A 54 -22.62 -24.80 31.32
N SER A 55 -22.11 -25.25 32.47
CA SER A 55 -21.31 -26.45 32.79
C SER A 55 -21.08 -27.52 31.72
N GLU A 56 -19.80 -27.93 31.61
CA GLU A 56 -19.28 -29.28 31.31
C GLU A 56 -20.08 -30.16 30.32
N ASP A 57 -19.74 -30.09 29.03
CA ASP A 57 -19.83 -31.26 28.14
C ASP A 57 -18.64 -31.32 27.17
N ASP A 58 -17.78 -32.32 27.36
CA ASP A 58 -16.41 -32.43 26.84
C ASP A 58 -16.35 -32.88 25.36
N SER A 59 -17.36 -32.52 24.54
CA SER A 59 -17.30 -32.66 23.06
C SER A 59 -18.38 -31.86 22.34
N ALA A 60 -18.22 -30.53 22.27
CA ALA A 60 -19.04 -29.72 21.37
C ALA A 60 -18.87 -30.21 19.91
N LYS A 61 -19.96 -30.62 19.28
CA LYS A 61 -19.95 -31.07 17.87
C LYS A 61 -19.37 -29.97 16.99
N PRO A 62 -18.50 -30.31 16.02
CA PRO A 62 -17.91 -29.30 15.16
C PRO A 62 -18.99 -28.61 14.32
N VAL A 63 -19.02 -27.28 14.39
CA VAL A 63 -19.86 -26.41 13.55
C VAL A 63 -19.02 -26.00 12.34
N PHE A 64 -19.57 -26.24 11.15
CA PHE A 64 -18.93 -25.89 9.87
C PHE A 64 -19.72 -24.78 9.20
N THR A 65 -19.02 -23.69 8.87
CA THR A 65 -19.59 -22.58 8.11
C THR A 65 -18.81 -22.43 6.82
N VAL A 66 -19.52 -22.29 5.70
CA VAL A 66 -18.93 -22.02 4.40
C VAL A 66 -19.60 -20.78 3.85
N SER A 67 -18.79 -19.82 3.43
CA SER A 67 -19.25 -18.58 2.79
C SER A 67 -18.40 -18.25 1.58
N GLY A 68 -18.84 -17.30 0.77
CA GLY A 68 -18.06 -16.89 -0.39
C GLY A 68 -18.49 -15.59 -1.03
N LYS A 69 -17.67 -15.16 -1.99
CA LYS A 69 -17.92 -13.99 -2.84
C LYS A 69 -17.61 -14.33 -4.29
N LEU A 70 -18.52 -14.00 -5.18
CA LEU A 70 -18.27 -13.87 -6.62
C LEU A 70 -18.36 -12.39 -7.00
N GLU A 71 -17.36 -11.89 -7.69
CA GLU A 71 -17.32 -10.49 -8.13
C GLU A 71 -16.86 -10.44 -9.58
N THR A 72 -17.49 -9.60 -10.39
CA THR A 72 -16.97 -9.25 -11.71
C THR A 72 -17.09 -7.74 -11.93
N ALA A 73 -16.05 -7.13 -12.48
CA ALA A 73 -16.00 -5.70 -12.69
C ALA A 73 -15.39 -5.39 -14.07
N HIS A 74 -16.04 -4.49 -14.79
CA HIS A 74 -15.63 -4.04 -16.11
C HIS A 74 -15.72 -2.54 -16.22
N GLY A 75 -14.72 -1.90 -16.82
CA GLY A 75 -14.65 -0.44 -16.89
C GLY A 75 -13.97 0.08 -18.14
N LEU A 76 -14.26 1.33 -18.45
CA LEU A 76 -13.72 2.09 -19.57
C LEU A 76 -13.06 3.36 -19.05
N ARG A 77 -11.86 3.68 -19.56
CA ARG A 77 -11.22 4.99 -19.35
C ARG A 77 -11.74 5.99 -20.38
N TRP A 78 -11.79 7.27 -20.01
CA TRP A 78 -12.27 8.33 -20.92
C TRP A 78 -11.17 9.32 -21.38
N ASN A 79 -10.02 9.39 -20.71
CA ASN A 79 -9.00 10.44 -20.95
C ASN A 79 -8.10 10.21 -22.18
N LYS A 80 -8.08 9.00 -22.76
CA LYS A 80 -7.26 8.65 -23.95
C LYS A 80 -8.02 7.70 -24.90
N GLY A 81 -9.25 8.08 -25.27
CA GLY A 81 -10.15 7.21 -26.04
C GLY A 81 -10.83 6.15 -25.17
N ALA A 82 -11.92 5.57 -25.68
CA ALA A 82 -12.68 4.53 -24.99
C ALA A 82 -11.93 3.20 -25.03
N GLU A 83 -11.06 2.99 -24.05
CA GLU A 83 -10.33 1.73 -23.85
C GLU A 83 -10.74 1.08 -22.53
N TYR A 84 -10.65 -0.25 -22.45
CA TYR A 84 -10.92 -0.98 -21.22
C TYR A 84 -9.92 -0.60 -20.11
N SER A 85 -10.44 -0.04 -19.01
CA SER A 85 -9.67 0.28 -17.79
C SER A 85 -9.69 -0.87 -16.78
N LEU A 86 -10.69 -1.74 -16.84
CA LEU A 86 -10.88 -2.82 -15.88
C LEU A 86 -11.60 -3.96 -16.57
N SER A 87 -11.15 -5.18 -16.33
CA SER A 87 -11.91 -6.39 -16.63
C SER A 87 -11.35 -7.50 -15.74
N ARG A 88 -12.08 -7.77 -14.65
CA ARG A 88 -11.67 -8.68 -13.59
C ARG A 88 -12.86 -9.51 -13.12
N SER A 89 -12.61 -10.77 -12.83
CA SER A 89 -13.55 -11.63 -12.10
C SER A 89 -12.81 -12.33 -10.96
N ILE A 90 -13.40 -12.34 -9.76
CA ILE A 90 -12.87 -12.97 -8.56
C ILE A 90 -13.91 -13.94 -8.01
N ALA A 91 -13.47 -15.14 -7.65
CA ALA A 91 -14.20 -16.08 -6.82
C ALA A 91 -13.42 -16.30 -5.53
N LYS A 92 -14.05 -16.08 -4.37
CA LYS A 92 -13.50 -16.30 -3.03
C LYS A 92 -14.39 -17.29 -2.28
N ILE A 93 -13.77 -18.23 -1.58
CA ILE A 93 -14.43 -19.19 -0.69
C ILE A 93 -13.76 -19.10 0.67
N ASN A 94 -14.57 -19.09 1.72
CA ASN A 94 -14.14 -19.21 3.11
C ASN A 94 -14.74 -20.47 3.73
N GLY A 95 -13.96 -21.16 4.53
CA GLY A 95 -14.41 -22.28 5.35
C GLY A 95 -13.96 -22.09 6.78
N GLU A 96 -14.88 -22.26 7.71
CA GLU A 96 -14.67 -22.10 9.14
C GLU A 96 -15.11 -23.35 9.88
N VAL A 97 -14.35 -23.74 10.89
CA VAL A 97 -14.68 -24.86 11.76
C VAL A 97 -14.49 -24.42 13.21
N LEU A 98 -15.54 -24.53 14.01
CA LEU A 98 -15.50 -24.30 15.45
C LEU A 98 -15.82 -25.61 16.19
N ALA A 99 -14.96 -26.02 17.11
CA ALA A 99 -15.14 -27.22 17.94
C ALA A 99 -14.65 -26.93 19.36
N GLY A 100 -15.58 -26.54 20.24
CA GLY A 100 -15.26 -26.06 21.59
C GLY A 100 -14.32 -24.84 21.52
N SER A 101 -13.19 -24.92 22.21
CA SER A 101 -12.14 -23.88 22.21
C SER A 101 -11.30 -23.80 20.93
N ALA A 102 -11.44 -24.75 19.99
CA ALA A 102 -10.64 -24.79 18.77
C ALA A 102 -11.38 -24.18 17.59
N TYR A 103 -10.70 -23.33 16.83
CA TYR A 103 -11.19 -22.68 15.61
C TYR A 103 -10.18 -22.86 14.47
N ALA A 104 -10.67 -23.14 13.27
CA ALA A 104 -9.86 -23.19 12.06
C ALA A 104 -10.52 -22.35 10.96
N PHE A 105 -9.70 -21.57 10.23
CA PHE A 105 -10.16 -20.74 9.13
C PHE A 105 -9.33 -20.99 7.88
N LEU A 106 -10.00 -21.09 6.75
CA LEU A 106 -9.41 -21.18 5.42
C LEU A 106 -10.10 -20.17 4.50
N SER A 107 -9.31 -19.36 3.79
CA SER A 107 -9.80 -18.50 2.73
C SER A 107 -8.94 -18.63 1.48
N ALA A 108 -9.57 -18.92 0.34
CA ALA A 108 -8.91 -19.04 -0.95
C ALA A 108 -9.68 -18.28 -2.03
N SER A 109 -8.96 -17.79 -3.04
CA SER A 109 -9.57 -17.10 -4.17
C SER A 109 -8.93 -17.44 -5.51
N ALA A 110 -9.73 -17.42 -6.56
CA ALA A 110 -9.29 -17.42 -7.94
C ALA A 110 -9.61 -16.05 -8.56
N GLU A 111 -8.62 -15.40 -9.17
CA GLU A 111 -8.79 -14.15 -9.91
C GLU A 111 -8.48 -14.40 -11.40
N TYR A 112 -9.33 -13.90 -12.28
CA TYR A 112 -9.01 -13.66 -13.68
C TYR A 112 -9.00 -12.16 -13.92
N ASN A 113 -7.90 -11.65 -14.48
CA ASN A 113 -7.72 -10.23 -14.71
C ASN A 113 -7.10 -9.99 -16.08
N TYR A 114 -7.89 -9.43 -16.99
CA TYR A 114 -7.49 -9.23 -18.38
C TYR A 114 -6.51 -8.07 -18.54
N ARG A 115 -6.69 -6.98 -17.78
CA ARG A 115 -5.84 -5.77 -17.85
C ARG A 115 -4.55 -5.89 -17.03
N ASN A 116 -4.49 -6.82 -16.08
CA ASN A 116 -3.29 -7.14 -15.31
C ASN A 116 -3.14 -8.67 -15.20
N PRO A 117 -2.61 -9.34 -16.25
CA PRO A 117 -2.46 -10.79 -16.27
C PRO A 117 -1.63 -11.35 -15.10
N ALA A 118 -0.72 -10.56 -14.52
CA ALA A 118 0.08 -10.94 -13.36
C ALA A 118 -0.73 -11.11 -12.06
N ARG A 119 -2.03 -10.75 -12.06
CA ARG A 119 -2.97 -11.07 -10.98
C ARG A 119 -3.83 -12.30 -11.27
N THR A 120 -3.84 -12.81 -12.50
CA THR A 120 -4.61 -14.01 -12.84
C THR A 120 -4.01 -15.23 -12.16
N GLY A 121 -4.81 -15.97 -11.41
CA GLY A 121 -4.38 -17.21 -10.74
C GLY A 121 -5.13 -17.50 -9.46
N PHE A 122 -4.60 -18.45 -8.69
CA PHE A 122 -5.12 -18.86 -7.39
C PHE A 122 -4.29 -18.25 -6.26
N LYS A 123 -4.96 -17.81 -5.19
CA LYS A 123 -4.34 -17.24 -3.99
C LYS A 123 -4.92 -17.92 -2.75
N LEU A 124 -4.05 -18.43 -1.90
CA LEU A 124 -4.39 -18.77 -0.51
C LEU A 124 -4.35 -17.46 0.28
N ASN A 125 -5.52 -16.95 0.67
CA ASN A 125 -5.63 -15.68 1.39
C ASN A 125 -5.25 -15.88 2.85
N GLU A 126 -5.96 -16.76 3.56
CA GLU A 126 -5.73 -17.05 4.97
C GLU A 126 -5.86 -18.55 5.22
N ALA A 127 -5.09 -19.06 6.17
CA ALA A 127 -5.11 -20.45 6.63
C ALA A 127 -4.46 -20.49 8.01
N TYR A 128 -5.28 -20.52 9.06
CA TYR A 128 -4.79 -20.51 10.43
C TYR A 128 -5.68 -21.32 11.37
N PHE A 129 -5.09 -21.70 12.49
CA PHE A 129 -5.77 -22.29 13.63
C PHE A 129 -5.73 -21.31 14.78
N ARG A 130 -6.78 -21.28 15.59
CA ARG A 130 -6.85 -20.54 16.84
C ARG A 130 -7.34 -21.45 17.94
N TYR A 131 -6.75 -21.35 19.11
CA TYR A 131 -7.26 -21.94 20.33
C TYR A 131 -7.56 -20.84 21.34
N SER A 132 -8.77 -20.86 21.91
CA SER A 132 -9.26 -19.87 22.85
C SER A 132 -9.44 -20.50 24.24
N GLY A 133 -8.69 -20.00 25.23
CA GLY A 133 -8.96 -20.21 26.64
C GLY A 133 -9.88 -19.12 27.20
N GLU A 134 -10.09 -19.11 28.52
CA GLU A 134 -10.98 -18.14 29.19
C GLU A 134 -10.52 -16.68 29.06
N ILE A 135 -9.21 -16.44 29.19
CA ILE A 135 -8.62 -15.09 29.23
C ILE A 135 -7.55 -14.88 28.17
N TRP A 136 -7.42 -15.80 27.22
CA TRP A 136 -6.40 -15.71 26.18
C TRP A 136 -6.77 -16.48 24.91
N ASP A 137 -6.18 -16.09 23.79
CA ASP A 137 -6.18 -16.91 22.59
C ASP A 137 -4.80 -16.96 21.92
N LEU A 138 -4.54 -18.07 21.23
CA LEU A 138 -3.34 -18.29 20.44
C LEU A 138 -3.74 -18.67 19.01
N SER A 139 -3.34 -17.84 18.05
CA SER A 139 -3.50 -18.11 16.62
C SER A 139 -2.17 -18.40 15.95
N LEU A 140 -2.15 -19.42 15.10
CA LEU A 140 -0.98 -19.90 14.36
C LEU A 140 -1.35 -20.10 12.89
N GLY A 141 -0.64 -19.44 11.98
CA GLY A 141 -0.79 -19.67 10.54
C GLY A 141 -0.75 -18.38 9.72
N ARG A 142 -1.22 -18.47 8.47
CA ARG A 142 -1.32 -17.34 7.55
C ARG A 142 -2.60 -16.57 7.84
N GLN A 143 -2.46 -15.36 8.35
CA GLN A 143 -3.59 -14.53 8.76
C GLN A 143 -3.33 -13.06 8.43
N ILE A 144 -4.41 -12.29 8.27
CA ILE A 144 -4.38 -10.84 8.17
C ILE A 144 -4.53 -10.28 9.59
N ILE A 145 -3.60 -9.43 10.00
CA ILE A 145 -3.64 -8.74 11.29
C ILE A 145 -3.64 -7.26 11.01
N SER A 146 -4.76 -6.60 11.29
CA SER A 146 -4.93 -5.16 11.08
C SER A 146 -4.97 -4.44 12.43
N TRP A 147 -4.18 -3.39 12.56
CA TRP A 147 -4.20 -2.46 13.69
C TRP A 147 -4.63 -1.07 13.22
N GLY A 148 -4.91 -0.18 14.17
CA GLY A 148 -5.46 1.15 13.92
C GLY A 148 -6.94 1.24 14.24
N GLN A 149 -7.40 2.48 14.32
CA GLN A 149 -8.77 2.90 14.53
C GLN A 149 -9.33 3.58 13.30
N ALA A 150 -8.58 4.13 12.35
CA ALA A 150 -9.15 4.90 11.24
C ALA A 150 -9.49 4.03 10.01
N ASP A 151 -10.65 4.30 9.41
CA ASP A 151 -11.18 3.52 8.28
C ASP A 151 -10.51 3.88 6.92
N GLY A 152 -9.81 5.02 6.85
CA GLY A 152 -9.18 5.52 5.62
C GLY A 152 -7.70 5.20 5.57
N PHE A 153 -6.91 5.96 6.33
CA PHE A 153 -5.49 5.70 6.51
C PHE A 153 -5.28 5.01 7.85
N SER A 154 -4.77 3.79 7.87
CA SER A 154 -4.27 3.19 9.11
C SER A 154 -2.76 3.39 9.19
N LEU A 155 -2.32 4.13 10.22
CA LEU A 155 -0.91 4.46 10.43
C LEU A 155 -0.17 3.37 11.20
N THR A 156 -0.93 2.55 11.93
CA THR A 156 -0.40 1.52 12.82
C THR A 156 -0.56 0.10 12.27
N ASP A 157 -1.22 -0.08 11.11
CA ASP A 157 -1.28 -1.35 10.37
C ASP A 157 0.07 -1.69 9.70
N VAL A 158 1.04 -2.07 10.52
CA VAL A 158 2.40 -2.45 10.09
C VAL A 158 2.56 -3.97 9.92
N LEU A 159 1.57 -4.78 10.29
CA LEU A 159 1.63 -6.25 10.30
C LEU A 159 1.06 -6.90 9.04
N SER A 160 0.07 -6.30 8.37
CA SER A 160 -0.42 -6.77 7.06
C SER A 160 0.30 -6.11 5.90
N ALA A 161 0.76 -6.90 4.92
CA ALA A 161 1.33 -6.34 3.69
C ALA A 161 0.19 -5.96 2.73
N LYS A 162 0.48 -5.14 1.72
CA LYS A 162 -0.53 -4.66 0.77
C LYS A 162 -0.12 -4.95 -0.68
N ASP A 163 -1.10 -5.30 -1.50
CA ASP A 163 -0.97 -5.39 -2.95
C ASP A 163 -1.30 -4.04 -3.57
N SER A 164 -0.24 -3.34 -3.95
CA SER A 164 -0.28 -2.03 -4.58
C SER A 164 -0.24 -2.11 -6.11
N SER A 165 -0.35 -3.29 -6.72
CA SER A 165 -0.29 -3.43 -8.19
C SER A 165 -1.59 -3.08 -8.92
N ALA A 166 -2.72 -2.97 -8.21
CA ALA A 166 -4.01 -2.54 -8.75
C ALA A 166 -4.88 -1.94 -7.63
N PHE A 167 -5.77 -1.00 -7.97
CA PHE A 167 -6.62 -0.30 -7.00
C PHE A 167 -8.00 0.13 -7.54
N LEU A 168 -8.23 0.08 -8.86
CA LEU A 168 -9.55 0.42 -9.43
C LEU A 168 -10.60 -0.61 -9.01
N ALA A 169 -11.74 -0.10 -8.52
CA ALA A 169 -12.88 -0.89 -8.03
C ALA A 169 -12.48 -2.01 -7.03
N LEU A 170 -11.47 -1.77 -6.19
CA LEU A 170 -11.05 -2.67 -5.10
C LEU A 170 -11.40 -2.05 -3.75
N SER A 171 -11.84 -2.86 -2.80
CA SER A 171 -11.89 -2.42 -1.41
C SER A 171 -10.50 -2.48 -0.77
N SER A 172 -10.31 -1.77 0.34
CA SER A 172 -9.07 -1.81 1.12
C SER A 172 -8.71 -3.24 1.52
N ASP A 173 -9.69 -4.04 1.96
CA ASP A 173 -9.44 -5.41 2.40
C ASP A 173 -9.04 -6.35 1.27
N ASP A 174 -9.51 -6.13 0.03
CA ASP A 174 -9.08 -6.93 -1.13
C ASP A 174 -7.58 -6.73 -1.45
N THR A 175 -6.96 -5.64 -0.96
CA THR A 175 -5.53 -5.37 -1.16
C THR A 175 -4.64 -5.96 -0.08
N LYS A 176 -5.20 -6.38 1.07
CA LYS A 176 -4.39 -6.92 2.17
C LYS A 176 -3.79 -8.29 1.81
N LEU A 177 -2.57 -8.50 2.30
CA LEU A 177 -1.79 -9.73 2.15
C LEU A 177 -1.51 -10.29 3.54
N ALA A 178 -1.97 -11.51 3.76
CA ALA A 178 -1.73 -12.25 4.98
C ALA A 178 -0.25 -12.63 5.15
N SER A 179 0.17 -12.77 6.40
CA SER A 179 1.51 -13.22 6.76
C SER A 179 1.46 -14.44 7.66
N ASP A 180 2.43 -15.34 7.50
CA ASP A 180 2.60 -16.47 8.41
C ASP A 180 3.04 -15.92 9.78
N SER A 181 2.20 -16.09 10.80
CA SER A 181 2.40 -15.46 12.09
C SER A 181 1.92 -16.31 13.26
N ILE A 182 2.46 -15.98 14.42
CA ILE A 182 2.04 -16.44 15.74
C ILE A 182 1.46 -15.23 16.44
N ARG A 183 0.22 -15.32 16.91
CA ARG A 183 -0.49 -14.23 17.58
C ARG A 183 -1.03 -14.73 18.91
N LEU A 184 -0.70 -14.05 19.99
CA LEU A 184 -1.17 -14.33 21.33
C LEU A 184 -1.91 -13.11 21.85
N ARG A 185 -3.16 -13.28 22.29
CA ARG A 185 -3.93 -12.24 22.97
C ARG A 185 -4.25 -12.66 24.39
N PHE A 186 -4.23 -11.69 25.29
CA PHE A 186 -4.72 -11.81 26.65
C PHE A 186 -5.80 -10.77 26.87
N PHE A 187 -6.93 -11.21 27.41
CA PHE A 187 -8.12 -10.41 27.62
C PHE A 187 -8.30 -10.12 29.10
N HIS A 188 -8.65 -8.88 29.39
CA HIS A 188 -9.04 -8.42 30.72
C HIS A 188 -10.21 -7.45 30.58
N ASN A 189 -10.94 -7.20 31.66
CA ASN A 189 -12.18 -6.40 31.63
C ASN A 189 -12.00 -4.96 31.13
N ILE A 190 -10.79 -4.40 31.24
CA ILE A 190 -10.48 -3.02 30.87
C ILE A 190 -9.36 -2.90 29.84
N PHE A 191 -8.70 -4.01 29.48
CA PHE A 191 -7.62 -3.99 28.51
C PHE A 191 -7.44 -5.33 27.78
N THR A 192 -6.85 -5.27 26.60
CA THR A 192 -6.36 -6.43 25.84
C THR A 192 -4.88 -6.24 25.52
N PHE A 193 -4.06 -7.23 25.83
CA PHE A 193 -2.67 -7.28 25.38
C PHE A 193 -2.54 -8.25 24.21
N GLU A 194 -1.90 -7.82 23.13
CA GLU A 194 -1.65 -8.62 21.93
C GLU A 194 -0.16 -8.64 21.63
N ALA A 195 0.39 -9.83 21.38
CA ALA A 195 1.77 -10.02 20.92
C ALA A 195 1.76 -10.83 19.61
N VAL A 196 2.54 -10.38 18.64
CA VAL A 196 2.62 -11.00 17.30
C VAL A 196 4.08 -11.25 16.93
N ALA A 197 4.36 -12.45 16.42
CA ALA A 197 5.63 -12.78 15.79
C ALA A 197 5.40 -13.23 14.34
N VAL A 198 6.17 -12.67 13.41
CA VAL A 198 6.10 -12.98 11.97
C VAL A 198 7.45 -13.56 11.54
N PRO A 199 7.63 -14.90 11.55
CA PRO A 199 8.92 -15.53 11.22
C PRO A 199 9.29 -15.40 9.74
N PHE A 200 8.31 -15.26 8.84
CA PHE A 200 8.52 -15.16 7.40
C PHE A 200 8.06 -13.80 6.88
N PHE A 201 9.00 -13.03 6.34
CA PHE A 201 8.73 -11.68 5.86
C PHE A 201 7.87 -11.68 4.59
N THR A 202 6.74 -10.97 4.65
CA THR A 202 5.86 -10.70 3.50
C THR A 202 6.00 -9.23 3.08
N PRO A 203 6.59 -8.94 1.91
CA PRO A 203 6.69 -7.57 1.42
C PRO A 203 5.39 -7.09 0.76
N ASN A 204 5.27 -5.77 0.59
CA ASN A 204 4.25 -5.20 -0.28
C ASN A 204 4.48 -5.61 -1.74
N LYS A 205 3.40 -5.84 -2.48
CA LYS A 205 3.48 -6.09 -3.92
C LYS A 205 3.37 -4.75 -4.64
N LEU A 206 4.49 -4.29 -5.19
CA LEU A 206 4.56 -3.03 -5.93
C LEU A 206 4.12 -3.21 -7.40
N PRO A 207 3.73 -2.12 -8.08
CA PRO A 207 3.60 -2.12 -9.54
C PRO A 207 4.92 -2.50 -10.21
N ARG A 208 4.84 -3.04 -11.42
CA ARG A 208 6.03 -3.40 -12.21
C ARG A 208 6.73 -2.14 -12.72
N PHE A 209 8.05 -2.19 -12.88
CA PHE A 209 8.78 -1.13 -13.58
C PHE A 209 8.51 -1.19 -15.08
N GLY A 210 8.49 -0.04 -15.75
CA GLY A 210 8.17 0.05 -17.18
C GLY A 210 9.12 -0.74 -18.11
N PHE A 211 10.34 -1.06 -17.66
CA PHE A 211 11.27 -1.91 -18.40
C PHE A 211 10.99 -3.42 -18.25
N GLU A 212 10.14 -3.83 -17.32
CA GLU A 212 9.75 -5.23 -17.15
C GLU A 212 8.79 -5.65 -18.28
N ASP A 213 8.87 -6.92 -18.70
CA ASP A 213 8.12 -7.42 -19.85
C ASP A 213 6.60 -7.26 -19.70
N GLY A 214 5.95 -6.63 -20.69
CA GLY A 214 4.52 -6.31 -20.67
C GLY A 214 4.08 -5.24 -19.65
N ALA A 215 4.98 -4.61 -18.89
CA ALA A 215 4.59 -3.62 -17.85
C ALA A 215 4.00 -2.33 -18.44
N LYS A 216 4.46 -1.89 -19.62
CA LYS A 216 3.93 -0.69 -20.29
C LYS A 216 2.54 -0.88 -20.87
N ASP A 217 2.11 -2.13 -21.06
CA ASP A 217 0.76 -2.46 -21.50
C ASP A 217 -0.24 -2.41 -20.33
N ASP A 218 0.25 -2.54 -19.09
CA ASP A 218 -0.53 -2.35 -17.87
C ASP A 218 -0.98 -0.88 -17.72
N LEU A 219 -2.09 -0.66 -17.04
CA LEU A 219 -2.60 0.68 -16.77
C LEU A 219 -1.76 1.44 -15.73
N TYR A 220 -1.15 0.69 -14.81
CA TYR A 220 -0.37 1.23 -13.71
C TYR A 220 0.96 0.49 -13.59
N TYR A 221 2.03 1.24 -13.80
CA TYR A 221 3.40 0.78 -13.73
C TYR A 221 4.27 1.94 -13.25
N ILE A 222 5.44 1.61 -12.67
CA ILE A 222 6.44 2.61 -12.30
C ILE A 222 7.18 3.03 -13.56
N ASP A 223 7.03 4.30 -13.95
CA ASP A 223 7.65 4.79 -15.17
C ASP A 223 9.18 4.79 -15.05
N THR A 224 9.83 4.29 -16.10
CA THR A 224 11.29 4.21 -16.20
C THR A 224 11.68 4.67 -17.60
N PRO A 225 12.53 5.69 -17.73
CA PRO A 225 12.88 6.23 -19.04
C PRO A 225 13.67 5.21 -19.86
N ASP A 226 13.29 5.02 -21.13
CA ASP A 226 14.00 4.14 -22.07
C ASP A 226 15.29 4.74 -22.61
N THR A 227 15.33 6.07 -22.64
CA THR A 227 16.45 6.83 -23.14
C THR A 227 16.72 8.01 -22.23
N TYR A 228 17.95 8.47 -22.29
CA TYR A 228 18.40 9.65 -21.61
C TYR A 228 18.76 10.73 -22.61
N ASP A 229 18.02 11.84 -22.62
CA ASP A 229 18.37 13.00 -23.42
C ASP A 229 19.58 13.71 -22.80
N THR A 230 20.71 13.69 -23.50
CA THR A 230 21.94 14.34 -23.03
C THR A 230 21.85 15.85 -23.01
N LYS A 231 20.84 16.45 -23.66
CA LYS A 231 20.75 17.91 -23.89
C LYS A 231 21.99 18.47 -24.59
N THR A 232 22.68 17.62 -25.34
CA THR A 232 23.86 17.96 -26.15
C THR A 232 23.68 17.43 -27.58
N PRO A 233 24.55 17.80 -28.54
CA PRO A 233 24.51 17.23 -29.89
C PRO A 233 24.69 15.70 -29.95
N LEU A 234 25.07 15.05 -28.84
CA LEU A 234 25.13 13.60 -28.74
C LEU A 234 23.74 12.93 -28.83
N GLY A 235 22.66 13.69 -28.58
CA GLY A 235 21.29 13.19 -28.62
C GLY A 235 20.94 12.33 -27.40
N SER A 236 20.07 11.34 -27.59
CA SER A 236 19.60 10.47 -26.50
C SER A 236 20.37 9.16 -26.42
N ILE A 237 20.73 8.75 -25.21
CA ILE A 237 21.44 7.49 -24.92
C ILE A 237 20.40 6.45 -24.47
N PRO A 238 20.30 5.28 -25.11
CA PRO A 238 19.43 4.19 -24.66
C PRO A 238 19.89 3.62 -23.32
N ILE A 239 18.92 3.22 -22.50
CA ILE A 239 19.13 2.65 -21.17
C ILE A 239 18.65 1.20 -21.18
N THR A 240 19.42 0.31 -20.56
CA THR A 240 19.02 -1.06 -20.29
C THR A 240 19.06 -1.31 -18.80
N TYR A 241 17.92 -1.73 -18.26
CA TYR A 241 17.78 -2.00 -16.84
C TYR A 241 17.95 -3.49 -16.54
N THR A 242 18.42 -3.78 -15.35
CA THR A 242 18.39 -5.11 -14.76
C THR A 242 17.90 -4.96 -13.33
N LYS A 243 16.85 -5.70 -12.97
CA LYS A 243 16.38 -5.76 -11.59
C LYS A 243 16.99 -6.96 -10.91
N THR A 244 17.60 -6.75 -9.75
CA THR A 244 18.06 -7.81 -8.86
C THR A 244 17.30 -7.74 -7.55
N GLU A 245 17.10 -8.88 -6.91
CA GLU A 245 16.46 -8.94 -5.60
C GLU A 245 17.44 -9.49 -4.57
N SER A 246 17.58 -8.77 -3.46
CA SER A 246 18.33 -9.28 -2.31
C SER A 246 17.58 -10.46 -1.70
N ALA A 247 18.35 -11.41 -1.14
CA ALA A 247 17.76 -12.57 -0.49
C ALA A 247 16.76 -12.13 0.59
N LYS A 248 15.51 -12.60 0.47
CA LYS A 248 14.51 -12.37 1.51
C LYS A 248 15.00 -12.95 2.83
N PRO A 249 14.69 -12.33 3.98
CA PRO A 249 15.06 -12.87 5.27
C PRO A 249 14.38 -14.24 5.48
N LYS A 250 15.19 -15.27 5.74
CA LYS A 250 14.72 -16.67 5.93
C LYS A 250 15.20 -17.32 7.24
N MET A 251 15.87 -16.54 8.10
CA MET A 251 16.41 -17.03 9.37
C MET A 251 15.46 -16.69 10.51
N PHE A 252 15.44 -17.50 11.57
CA PHE A 252 14.65 -17.20 12.78
C PHE A 252 15.00 -15.85 13.41
N THR A 253 16.27 -15.43 13.34
CA THR A 253 16.75 -14.10 13.77
C THR A 253 16.15 -12.95 12.95
N ALA A 254 15.54 -13.26 11.81
CA ALA A 254 14.86 -12.30 10.95
C ALA A 254 13.35 -12.13 11.27
N THR A 255 12.84 -12.83 12.27
CA THR A 255 11.46 -12.70 12.76
C THR A 255 11.14 -11.23 13.06
N GLU A 256 9.94 -10.80 12.68
CA GLU A 256 9.36 -9.52 13.07
C GLU A 256 8.55 -9.71 14.35
N ALA A 257 8.55 -8.72 15.22
CA ALA A 257 7.84 -8.78 16.48
C ALA A 257 7.04 -7.49 16.69
N ALA A 258 5.84 -7.64 17.23
CA ALA A 258 4.98 -6.52 17.55
C ALA A 258 4.21 -6.80 18.85
N ALA A 259 3.86 -5.73 19.56
CA ALA A 259 2.97 -5.79 20.70
C ALA A 259 2.01 -4.61 20.69
N ARG A 260 0.78 -4.82 21.16
CA ARG A 260 -0.25 -3.79 21.32
C ARG A 260 -0.95 -3.97 22.66
N LEU A 261 -1.18 -2.87 23.36
CA LEU A 261 -1.97 -2.82 24.58
C LEU A 261 -3.14 -1.86 24.35
N SER A 262 -4.35 -2.39 24.32
CA SER A 262 -5.60 -1.65 24.12
C SER A 262 -6.37 -1.52 25.42
N PHE A 263 -6.91 -0.35 25.71
CA PHE A 263 -7.75 -0.06 26.86
C PHE A 263 -9.15 0.33 26.40
N PHE A 264 -10.16 -0.15 27.12
CA PHE A 264 -11.57 0.10 26.85
C PHE A 264 -12.19 0.76 28.08
N LEU A 265 -12.34 2.09 28.04
CA LEU A 265 -12.83 2.88 29.17
C LEU A 265 -14.12 3.61 28.78
N PRO A 266 -14.98 3.97 29.75
CA PRO A 266 -16.18 4.76 29.46
C PRO A 266 -15.84 6.05 28.70
N GLY A 267 -16.27 6.14 27.44
CA GLY A 267 -16.10 7.31 26.58
C GLY A 267 -14.76 7.43 25.84
N ILE A 268 -13.84 6.47 26.00
CA ILE A 268 -12.61 6.43 25.20
C ILE A 268 -12.03 5.02 25.13
N ASP A 269 -11.74 4.59 23.90
CA ASP A 269 -10.89 3.45 23.64
C ASP A 269 -9.55 3.96 23.11
N PHE A 270 -8.45 3.45 23.63
CA PHE A 270 -7.13 3.82 23.13
C PHE A 270 -6.16 2.67 23.20
N SER A 271 -5.12 2.70 22.38
CA SER A 271 -4.08 1.70 22.44
C SER A 271 -2.70 2.27 22.21
N VAL A 272 -1.70 1.56 22.71
CA VAL A 272 -0.28 1.81 22.46
C VAL A 272 0.28 0.57 21.79
N SER A 273 1.00 0.76 20.68
CA SER A 273 1.58 -0.32 19.89
C SER A 273 3.07 -0.10 19.63
N GLY A 274 3.78 -1.20 19.43
CA GLY A 274 5.19 -1.21 19.06
C GLY A 274 5.47 -2.32 18.06
N PHE A 275 6.36 -2.05 17.11
CA PHE A 275 6.78 -2.99 16.08
C PHE A 275 8.28 -2.89 15.85
N TYR A 276 8.91 -4.04 15.67
CA TYR A 276 10.27 -4.15 15.19
C TYR A 276 10.34 -5.23 14.11
N GLY A 277 10.61 -4.81 12.88
CA GLY A 277 10.49 -5.67 11.73
C GLY A 277 11.15 -5.09 10.49
N TRP A 278 10.80 -5.60 9.33
CA TRP A 278 11.28 -5.09 8.05
C TRP A 278 10.31 -4.03 7.51
N ASP A 279 10.84 -3.01 6.85
CA ASP A 279 9.98 -2.13 6.05
C ASP A 279 9.43 -2.96 4.89
N LYS A 280 8.10 -2.95 4.73
CA LYS A 280 7.42 -3.70 3.67
C LYS A 280 7.62 -3.11 2.30
N ASN A 281 8.02 -1.84 2.25
CA ASN A 281 8.48 -1.18 1.04
C ASN A 281 10.00 -1.34 0.91
N PRO A 282 10.50 -1.95 -0.18
CA PRO A 282 11.92 -2.03 -0.42
C PRO A 282 12.51 -0.66 -0.73
N ARG A 283 13.82 -0.52 -0.50
CA ARG A 283 14.62 0.51 -1.17
C ARG A 283 15.21 -0.07 -2.45
N PHE A 284 15.42 0.77 -3.46
CA PHE A 284 16.09 0.38 -4.69
C PHE A 284 17.45 1.05 -4.77
N THR A 285 18.52 0.29 -4.50
CA THR A 285 19.88 0.79 -4.69
C THR A 285 20.23 0.74 -6.17
N LYS A 286 20.80 1.83 -6.68
CA LYS A 286 21.06 2.05 -8.10
C LYS A 286 22.56 1.94 -8.35
N SER A 287 22.97 1.21 -9.38
CA SER A 287 24.36 1.17 -9.85
C SER A 287 24.39 0.89 -11.35
N GLY A 288 25.51 1.10 -12.02
CA GLY A 288 25.57 0.85 -13.45
C GLY A 288 26.87 1.29 -14.12
N TYR A 289 26.85 1.28 -15.44
CA TYR A 289 27.93 1.82 -16.27
C TYR A 289 27.40 2.28 -17.63
N ALA A 290 28.06 3.27 -18.22
CA ALA A 290 27.83 3.71 -19.59
C ALA A 290 28.89 3.11 -20.52
N LYS A 291 28.47 2.31 -21.51
CA LYS A 291 29.34 1.79 -22.56
C LYS A 291 29.69 2.92 -23.53
N LEU A 292 30.97 3.00 -23.90
CA LEU A 292 31.48 3.97 -24.87
C LEU A 292 31.60 3.32 -26.25
N ASN A 293 31.36 4.10 -27.31
CA ASN A 293 31.65 3.71 -28.69
C ASN A 293 33.13 3.90 -29.05
N ALA A 294 33.50 3.60 -30.30
CA ALA A 294 34.87 3.78 -30.82
C ALA A 294 35.40 5.23 -30.73
N MET A 295 34.51 6.22 -30.65
CA MET A 295 34.86 7.63 -30.48
C MET A 295 34.94 8.06 -29.00
N HIS A 296 34.89 7.10 -28.07
CA HIS A 296 34.87 7.34 -26.61
C HIS A 296 33.66 8.18 -26.15
N LEU A 297 32.56 8.12 -26.90
CA LEU A 297 31.30 8.76 -26.55
C LEU A 297 30.32 7.73 -25.97
N PRO A 298 29.49 8.09 -24.97
CA PRO A 298 28.47 7.20 -24.44
C PRO A 298 27.50 6.73 -25.53
N GLU A 299 27.37 5.42 -25.68
CA GLU A 299 26.49 4.77 -26.66
C GLU A 299 25.27 4.15 -25.99
N LYS A 300 25.45 3.58 -24.80
CA LYS A 300 24.39 2.85 -24.08
C LYS A 300 24.67 2.82 -22.59
N ALA A 301 23.63 3.03 -21.77
CA ALA A 301 23.72 2.90 -20.32
C ALA A 301 23.14 1.57 -19.84
N PHE A 302 23.81 0.92 -18.88
CA PHE A 302 23.34 -0.27 -18.20
C PHE A 302 23.15 0.07 -16.72
N LEU A 303 21.92 -0.04 -16.23
CA LEU A 303 21.55 0.28 -14.85
C LEU A 303 21.03 -0.98 -14.15
N THR A 304 21.51 -1.22 -12.95
CA THR A 304 21.03 -2.25 -12.05
C THR A 304 20.25 -1.60 -10.91
N LEU A 305 19.01 -2.06 -10.72
CA LEU A 305 18.17 -1.73 -9.59
C LEU A 305 18.15 -2.93 -8.64
N ASN A 306 18.83 -2.81 -7.51
CA ASN A 306 18.82 -3.86 -6.49
C ASN A 306 17.76 -3.56 -5.44
N GLN A 307 16.76 -4.44 -5.37
CA GLN A 307 15.66 -4.38 -4.41
C GLN A 307 16.14 -4.91 -3.06
N GLU A 308 16.11 -4.07 -2.04
CA GLU A 308 16.64 -4.35 -0.71
C GLU A 308 15.61 -4.04 0.38
N TYR A 309 15.46 -4.97 1.32
CA TYR A 309 14.65 -4.79 2.52
C TYR A 309 15.55 -4.52 3.73
N TYR A 310 15.06 -3.70 4.66
CA TYR A 310 15.82 -3.25 5.82
C TYR A 310 14.93 -3.14 7.07
N ARG A 311 15.55 -3.17 8.25
CA ARG A 311 14.84 -3.13 9.52
C ARG A 311 14.38 -1.72 9.89
N ILE A 312 13.18 -1.62 10.42
CA ILE A 312 12.59 -0.42 11.03
C ILE A 312 12.05 -0.75 12.42
N GLY A 313 11.96 0.27 13.27
CA GLY A 313 11.20 0.22 14.52
C GLY A 313 10.05 1.20 14.44
N MET A 314 8.92 0.89 15.05
CA MET A 314 7.74 1.75 15.07
C MET A 314 7.11 1.74 16.46
N ALA A 315 6.61 2.88 16.88
CA ALA A 315 5.80 3.06 18.07
C ALA A 315 4.55 3.86 17.69
N GLY A 316 3.37 3.38 18.07
CA GLY A 316 2.09 3.95 17.69
C GLY A 316 1.18 4.17 18.88
N ILE A 317 0.28 5.14 18.74
CA ILE A 317 -0.85 5.38 19.65
C ILE A 317 -2.08 5.60 18.78
N ASP A 318 -3.20 5.02 19.16
CA ASP A 318 -4.51 5.28 18.55
C ASP A 318 -5.58 5.48 19.62
N ALA A 319 -6.62 6.25 19.30
CA ALA A 319 -7.76 6.49 20.16
C ALA A 319 -9.05 6.68 19.36
N ALA A 320 -10.16 6.21 19.91
CA ALA A 320 -11.52 6.43 19.44
C ALA A 320 -12.36 6.99 20.60
N ILE A 321 -13.01 8.13 20.37
CA ILE A 321 -13.78 8.87 21.37
C ILE A 321 -15.20 9.06 20.84
N PRO A 322 -16.17 8.22 21.27
CA PRO A 322 -17.57 8.38 20.89
C PRO A 322 -18.20 9.56 21.65
N ALA A 323 -18.92 10.41 20.93
CA ALA A 323 -19.58 11.61 21.42
C ALA A 323 -20.95 11.79 20.72
N GLY A 324 -21.96 11.05 21.19
CA GLY A 324 -23.30 11.03 20.56
C GLY A 324 -23.26 10.34 19.20
N ASP A 325 -23.74 11.02 18.16
CA ASP A 325 -23.74 10.51 16.77
C ASP A 325 -22.37 10.67 16.08
N VAL A 326 -21.36 11.21 16.79
CA VAL A 326 -20.03 11.50 16.25
C VAL A 326 -18.98 10.66 16.96
N THR A 327 -18.03 10.11 16.23
CA THR A 327 -16.84 9.45 16.77
C THR A 327 -15.59 10.19 16.31
N ILE A 328 -14.74 10.60 17.25
CA ILE A 328 -13.44 11.20 16.95
C ILE A 328 -12.41 10.08 16.94
N ARG A 329 -11.62 9.98 15.87
CA ARG A 329 -10.52 9.01 15.77
C ARG A 329 -9.19 9.74 15.69
N LEU A 330 -8.21 9.28 16.44
CA LEU A 330 -6.86 9.85 16.47
C LEU A 330 -5.86 8.71 16.28
N GLU A 331 -4.85 8.91 15.46
CA GLU A 331 -3.71 8.01 15.35
C GLU A 331 -2.40 8.79 15.23
N SER A 332 -1.33 8.25 15.81
CA SER A 332 0.02 8.76 15.59
C SER A 332 1.01 7.61 15.60
N ALA A 333 1.96 7.60 14.68
CA ALA A 333 3.00 6.59 14.58
C ALA A 333 4.37 7.23 14.33
N TRP A 334 5.33 6.92 15.18
CA TRP A 334 6.75 7.23 14.94
C TRP A 334 7.42 6.02 14.30
N ILE A 335 8.09 6.22 13.17
CA ILE A 335 8.86 5.18 12.47
C ILE A 335 10.34 5.57 12.44
N GLY A 336 11.17 4.71 12.99
CA GLY A 336 12.60 4.91 13.12
C GLY A 336 13.41 4.30 11.97
N ARG A 337 14.45 5.04 11.54
CA ARG A 337 15.51 4.58 10.63
C ARG A 337 15.01 4.16 9.24
N ARG A 338 13.98 4.84 8.73
CA ARG A 338 13.46 4.64 7.37
C ARG A 338 14.39 5.26 6.34
N TYR A 339 14.58 4.61 5.19
CA TYR A 339 15.36 5.16 4.08
C TYR A 339 14.48 6.02 3.18
N PHE A 340 15.03 7.15 2.75
CA PHE A 340 14.41 8.07 1.81
C PHE A 340 15.35 8.29 0.63
N GLU A 341 14.77 8.45 -0.55
CA GLU A 341 15.49 8.74 -1.78
C GLU A 341 16.28 10.06 -1.65
N PRO A 342 17.56 10.08 -2.07
CA PRO A 342 18.40 11.27 -1.97
C PRO A 342 17.86 12.40 -2.87
N LYS A 343 18.16 13.65 -2.51
CA LYS A 343 17.75 14.83 -3.28
C LYS A 343 18.27 14.78 -4.71
N ASN A 344 19.55 14.43 -4.83
CA ASN A 344 20.20 14.25 -6.10
C ASN A 344 20.00 12.80 -6.57
N GLN A 345 19.22 12.64 -7.63
CA GLN A 345 18.94 11.35 -8.26
C GLN A 345 19.89 11.06 -9.43
N ASN A 346 20.82 11.99 -9.70
CA ASN A 346 21.69 11.95 -10.86
C ASN A 346 22.90 11.06 -10.58
N PRO A 347 23.31 10.21 -11.52
CA PRO A 347 24.54 9.45 -11.37
C PRO A 347 25.76 10.38 -11.44
N SER A 348 26.73 10.11 -10.58
CA SER A 348 28.11 10.57 -10.70
C SER A 348 28.93 9.59 -11.54
N PHE A 349 29.82 10.14 -12.35
CA PHE A 349 30.65 9.37 -13.28
C PHE A 349 31.98 8.97 -12.63
N GLY A 350 32.27 7.67 -12.69
CA GLY A 350 33.56 7.11 -12.29
C GLY A 350 34.62 7.28 -13.38
N ILE A 351 35.82 6.78 -13.08
CA ILE A 351 36.93 6.76 -14.05
C ILE A 351 36.62 5.71 -15.14
N PRO A 352 36.73 6.05 -16.44
CA PRO A 352 36.53 5.09 -17.53
C PRO A 352 37.43 3.85 -17.37
N ASN A 353 36.87 2.66 -17.62
CA ASN A 353 37.57 1.38 -17.59
C ASN A 353 37.18 0.49 -18.79
N ILE A 354 37.67 -0.75 -18.82
CA ILE A 354 37.44 -1.70 -19.94
C ILE A 354 35.95 -1.99 -20.22
N ASN A 355 35.07 -1.83 -19.23
CA ASN A 355 33.64 -2.08 -19.35
C ASN A 355 32.84 -0.80 -19.67
N GLY A 356 33.47 0.37 -19.63
CA GLY A 356 32.83 1.68 -19.83
C GLY A 356 33.08 2.64 -18.67
N VAL A 357 32.20 3.64 -18.53
CA VAL A 357 32.25 4.64 -17.45
C VAL A 357 31.32 4.19 -16.31
N PRO A 358 31.82 3.87 -15.12
CA PRO A 358 30.97 3.51 -13.98
C PRO A 358 30.00 4.65 -13.63
N LEU A 359 28.77 4.28 -13.28
CA LEU A 359 27.72 5.18 -12.80
C LEU A 359 27.46 4.87 -11.33
N THR A 360 27.65 5.87 -10.48
CA THR A 360 27.44 5.80 -9.03
C THR A 360 26.32 6.74 -8.64
N PHE A 361 25.44 6.32 -7.75
CA PHE A 361 24.30 7.13 -7.31
C PHE A 361 24.44 7.46 -5.83
N ASP A 362 23.91 8.62 -5.43
CA ASP A 362 23.88 8.98 -4.03
C ASP A 362 23.09 7.92 -3.24
N PRO A 363 23.57 7.50 -2.07
CA PRO A 363 22.87 6.49 -1.28
C PRO A 363 21.60 7.08 -0.66
N ALA A 364 20.57 6.25 -0.50
CA ALA A 364 19.38 6.61 0.26
C ALA A 364 19.75 7.06 1.69
N VAL A 365 19.08 8.10 2.17
CA VAL A 365 19.36 8.72 3.47
C VAL A 365 18.41 8.17 4.53
N ARG A 366 18.93 7.83 5.71
CA ARG A 366 18.10 7.37 6.84
C ARG A 366 17.57 8.55 7.64
N LYS A 367 16.26 8.59 7.86
CA LYS A 367 15.58 9.56 8.72
C LYS A 367 14.55 8.88 9.63
N HIS A 368 13.98 9.65 10.54
CA HIS A 368 12.81 9.25 11.32
C HIS A 368 11.57 9.91 10.73
N GLN A 369 10.44 9.25 10.86
CA GLN A 369 9.17 9.70 10.30
C GLN A 369 8.13 9.74 11.42
N LEU A 370 7.28 10.76 11.40
CA LEU A 370 6.12 10.88 12.28
C LEU A 370 4.88 10.96 11.38
N LEU A 371 3.97 10.03 11.58
CA LEU A 371 2.67 9.97 10.93
C LEU A 371 1.62 10.38 11.95
N ALA A 372 0.67 11.21 11.58
CA ALA A 372 -0.43 11.63 12.44
C ALA A 372 -1.75 11.67 11.66
N LEU A 373 -2.84 11.28 12.28
CA LEU A 373 -4.17 11.33 11.71
C LEU A 373 -5.19 11.80 12.75
N ALA A 374 -6.11 12.63 12.29
CA ALA A 374 -7.33 12.97 13.01
C ALA A 374 -8.54 12.75 12.11
N GLY A 375 -9.53 12.04 12.60
CA GLY A 375 -10.75 11.65 11.91
C GLY A 375 -12.01 11.99 12.69
N LEU A 376 -13.09 12.24 11.96
CA LEU A 376 -14.43 12.43 12.46
C LEU A 376 -15.37 11.55 11.65
N ASP A 377 -16.10 10.67 12.33
CA ASP A 377 -17.19 9.90 11.75
C ASP A 377 -18.50 10.38 12.33
N TRP A 378 -19.51 10.51 11.48
CA TRP A 378 -20.87 10.87 11.85
C TRP A 378 -21.86 9.94 11.16
N ILE A 379 -22.71 9.29 11.95
CA ILE A 379 -23.71 8.35 11.44
C ILE A 379 -25.07 8.75 12.02
N LYS A 380 -26.01 9.11 11.14
CA LYS A 380 -27.37 9.48 11.56
C LYS A 380 -28.37 9.38 10.41
N ASN A 381 -29.57 8.88 10.65
CA ASN A 381 -30.68 8.89 9.70
C ASN A 381 -30.28 8.35 8.30
N SER A 382 -29.61 7.19 8.29
CA SER A 382 -29.10 6.53 7.06
C SER A 382 -28.04 7.34 6.30
N TRP A 383 -27.47 8.37 6.91
CA TRP A 383 -26.28 9.05 6.42
C TRP A 383 -25.06 8.54 7.16
N THR A 384 -23.96 8.39 6.41
CA THR A 384 -22.62 8.19 6.95
C THR A 384 -21.73 9.26 6.36
N LEU A 385 -21.03 10.01 7.21
CA LEU A 385 -20.02 10.98 6.83
C LEU A 385 -18.75 10.66 7.61
N SER A 386 -17.64 10.52 6.91
CA SER A 386 -16.31 10.39 7.52
C SER A 386 -15.39 11.44 6.91
N ALA A 387 -14.67 12.17 7.74
CA ALA A 387 -13.66 13.13 7.32
C ALA A 387 -12.37 12.87 8.08
N GLN A 388 -11.24 12.81 7.38
CA GLN A 388 -9.94 12.50 7.96
C GLN A 388 -8.88 13.45 7.43
N TYR A 389 -7.97 13.85 8.30
CA TYR A 389 -6.74 14.55 7.94
C TYR A 389 -5.56 13.70 8.37
N PHE A 390 -4.67 13.42 7.42
CA PHE A 390 -3.44 12.66 7.61
C PHE A 390 -2.25 13.57 7.32
N GLU A 391 -1.23 13.51 8.16
CA GLU A 391 0.03 14.24 8.02
C GLU A 391 1.22 13.28 8.17
N ASP A 392 2.17 13.38 7.24
CA ASP A 392 3.42 12.63 7.21
C ASP A 392 4.60 13.58 7.28
N LEU A 393 5.35 13.53 8.38
CA LEU A 393 6.46 14.42 8.71
C LEU A 393 7.78 13.64 8.74
N ILE A 394 8.79 14.13 8.03
CA ILE A 394 10.16 13.61 8.10
C ILE A 394 10.94 14.44 9.11
N LEU A 395 11.36 13.82 10.20
CA LEU A 395 12.09 14.47 11.28
C LEU A 395 13.56 14.71 10.87
N ASN A 396 14.13 15.85 11.28
CA ASN A 396 15.48 16.28 10.91
C ASN A 396 15.68 16.30 9.37
N HIS A 397 14.66 16.79 8.68
CA HIS A 397 14.69 17.04 7.24
C HIS A 397 15.75 18.10 6.91
N LYS A 398 16.55 17.82 5.88
CA LYS A 398 17.56 18.71 5.30
C LYS A 398 17.40 18.63 3.78
N ASP A 399 18.12 19.46 3.03
CA ASP A 399 18.14 19.38 1.56
C ASP A 399 19.00 18.20 1.03
N ASP A 400 18.88 17.04 1.68
CA ASP A 400 19.58 15.79 1.35
C ASP A 400 18.65 14.70 0.79
N ILE A 401 17.33 14.90 0.86
CA ILE A 401 16.31 13.96 0.38
C ILE A 401 15.37 14.59 -0.64
N GLU A 402 14.90 13.80 -1.61
CA GLU A 402 13.99 14.26 -2.67
C GLU A 402 12.64 14.69 -2.10
N ARG A 403 12.13 13.89 -1.16
CA ARG A 403 10.81 14.04 -0.57
C ARG A 403 10.72 15.33 0.26
N PRO A 404 9.61 16.11 0.18
CA PRO A 404 9.40 17.27 1.04
C PRO A 404 9.33 16.87 2.52
N MET A 405 9.60 17.84 3.41
CA MET A 405 9.59 17.64 4.87
C MET A 405 8.27 17.09 5.38
N HIS A 406 7.16 17.55 4.80
CA HIS A 406 5.83 17.18 5.25
C HIS A 406 4.93 16.90 4.04
N LYS A 407 3.99 15.95 4.19
CA LYS A 407 2.94 15.65 3.22
C LYS A 407 1.61 15.51 3.94
N GLY A 408 0.61 16.28 3.53
CA GLY A 408 -0.73 16.26 4.11
C GLY A 408 -1.78 15.74 3.14
N PHE A 409 -2.76 14.99 3.65
CA PHE A 409 -3.90 14.50 2.89
C PHE A 409 -5.19 14.74 3.66
N VAL A 410 -6.23 15.22 2.99
CA VAL A 410 -7.60 15.23 3.51
C VAL A 410 -8.41 14.18 2.78
N SER A 411 -9.12 13.33 3.49
CA SER A 411 -10.09 12.38 2.93
C SER A 411 -11.50 12.68 3.44
N ILE A 412 -12.48 12.55 2.55
CA ILE A 412 -13.90 12.68 2.87
C ILE A 412 -14.64 11.50 2.24
N ASN A 413 -15.52 10.88 3.01
CA ASN A 413 -16.48 9.88 2.57
C ASN A 413 -17.87 10.32 2.99
N ILE A 414 -18.81 10.32 2.05
CA ILE A 414 -20.23 10.54 2.31
C ILE A 414 -21.03 9.43 1.63
N SER A 415 -21.96 8.83 2.36
CA SER A 415 -22.91 7.91 1.78
C SER A 415 -24.29 8.04 2.40
N LYS A 416 -25.29 7.65 1.61
CA LYS A 416 -26.68 7.56 2.05
C LYS A 416 -27.33 6.31 1.50
N THR A 417 -28.07 5.61 2.36
CA THR A 417 -28.97 4.55 1.94
C THR A 417 -30.40 5.08 1.77
N PHE A 418 -31.07 4.55 0.75
CA PHE A 418 -32.43 4.87 0.33
C PHE A 418 -33.21 3.57 0.12
N LEU A 419 -34.53 3.69 -0.07
CA LEU A 419 -35.41 2.58 -0.45
C LEU A 419 -35.29 1.38 0.50
N ARG A 420 -35.28 1.63 1.82
CA ARG A 420 -35.09 0.60 2.85
C ARG A 420 -33.78 -0.18 2.62
N ASP A 421 -32.69 0.56 2.48
CA ASP A 421 -31.33 0.07 2.29
C ASP A 421 -31.02 -0.68 0.98
N THR A 422 -31.97 -0.75 0.05
CA THR A 422 -31.76 -1.39 -1.26
C THR A 422 -30.94 -0.54 -2.25
N LEU A 423 -30.84 0.77 -2.03
CA LEU A 423 -30.05 1.68 -2.86
C LEU A 423 -29.10 2.51 -2.00
N LYS A 424 -27.80 2.39 -2.24
CA LYS A 424 -26.78 3.22 -1.59
C LYS A 424 -26.11 4.12 -2.62
N VAL A 425 -26.07 5.41 -2.33
CA VAL A 425 -25.29 6.39 -3.09
C VAL A 425 -24.10 6.80 -2.24
N SER A 426 -22.90 6.76 -2.81
CA SER A 426 -21.69 7.18 -2.10
C SER A 426 -20.79 8.05 -2.96
N ALA A 427 -20.08 8.96 -2.29
CA ALA A 427 -18.99 9.73 -2.82
C ALA A 427 -17.86 9.70 -1.81
N SER A 428 -16.67 9.33 -2.25
CA SER A 428 -15.46 9.35 -1.44
C SER A 428 -14.34 9.99 -2.21
N GLY A 429 -13.36 10.56 -1.51
CA GLY A 429 -12.19 11.09 -2.15
C GLY A 429 -11.13 11.55 -1.17
N ALA A 430 -9.97 11.87 -1.73
CA ALA A 430 -8.84 12.41 -1.02
C ALA A 430 -8.16 13.51 -1.84
N ALA A 431 -7.62 14.50 -1.15
CA ALA A 431 -6.87 15.61 -1.72
C ALA A 431 -5.48 15.68 -1.08
N ASP A 432 -4.45 15.75 -1.91
CA ASP A 432 -3.08 16.09 -1.54
C ASP A 432 -3.01 17.58 -1.24
N ILE A 433 -2.68 17.96 -0.01
CA ILE A 433 -2.66 19.37 0.43
C ILE A 433 -1.46 20.11 -0.15
N ASN A 434 -0.35 19.42 -0.40
CA ASN A 434 0.89 20.03 -0.85
C ASN A 434 0.78 20.51 -2.31
N TYR A 435 0.09 19.75 -3.16
CA TYR A 435 0.00 20.05 -4.59
C TYR A 435 -1.43 20.19 -5.11
N GLY A 436 -2.46 19.83 -4.34
CA GLY A 436 -3.87 19.95 -4.74
C GLY A 436 -4.36 18.87 -5.70
N SER A 437 -3.58 17.80 -5.94
CA SER A 437 -4.07 16.66 -6.73
C SER A 437 -5.15 15.90 -5.95
N THR A 438 -6.15 15.33 -6.64
CA THR A 438 -7.26 14.62 -5.99
C THR A 438 -7.49 13.23 -6.57
N SER A 439 -8.02 12.34 -5.73
CA SER A 439 -8.68 11.09 -6.12
C SER A 439 -10.10 11.14 -5.59
N SER A 440 -11.06 10.70 -6.39
CA SER A 440 -12.47 10.64 -5.97
C SER A 440 -13.16 9.48 -6.64
N THR A 441 -14.00 8.78 -5.90
CA THR A 441 -14.91 7.77 -6.41
C THR A 441 -16.34 8.12 -6.09
N TYR A 442 -17.19 8.00 -7.10
CA TYR A 442 -18.63 8.12 -6.98
C TYR A 442 -19.25 6.77 -7.33
N SER A 443 -20.18 6.27 -6.52
CA SER A 443 -20.83 5.00 -6.78
C SER A 443 -22.30 5.00 -6.40
N VAL A 444 -23.06 4.18 -7.14
CA VAL A 444 -24.44 3.83 -6.88
C VAL A 444 -24.49 2.32 -6.81
N ASP A 445 -24.84 1.81 -5.64
CA ASP A 445 -24.97 0.39 -5.34
C ASP A 445 -26.46 0.04 -5.19
N TYR A 446 -26.92 -0.91 -5.98
CA TYR A 446 -28.29 -1.40 -5.95
C TYR A 446 -28.32 -2.90 -5.61
N ALA A 447 -28.99 -3.22 -4.51
CA ALA A 447 -29.27 -4.59 -4.10
C ALA A 447 -30.42 -5.15 -4.95
N LEU A 448 -30.09 -6.10 -5.84
CA LEU A 448 -31.09 -6.87 -6.57
C LEU A 448 -31.77 -7.90 -5.65
N THR A 449 -30.98 -8.46 -4.74
CA THR A 449 -31.38 -9.29 -3.59
C THR A 449 -30.42 -9.01 -2.43
N ASP A 450 -30.67 -9.57 -1.26
CA ASP A 450 -29.77 -9.44 -0.10
C ASP A 450 -28.34 -9.96 -0.38
N ASN A 451 -28.21 -10.88 -1.33
CA ASN A 451 -26.95 -11.52 -1.71
C ASN A 451 -26.33 -10.91 -2.97
N MET A 452 -27.11 -10.24 -3.83
CA MET A 452 -26.68 -9.82 -5.17
C MET A 452 -26.78 -8.32 -5.36
N HIS A 453 -25.65 -7.69 -5.69
CA HIS A 453 -25.51 -6.26 -5.88
C HIS A 453 -25.01 -5.93 -7.28
N VAL A 454 -25.55 -4.84 -7.85
CA VAL A 454 -25.01 -4.22 -9.06
C VAL A 454 -24.61 -2.79 -8.72
N ILE A 455 -23.34 -2.49 -8.98
CA ILE A 455 -22.72 -1.23 -8.60
C ILE A 455 -22.22 -0.55 -9.85
N LEU A 456 -22.71 0.66 -10.10
CA LEU A 456 -22.16 1.57 -11.10
C LEU A 456 -21.28 2.58 -10.37
N GLY A 457 -20.03 2.74 -10.82
CA GLY A 457 -19.11 3.68 -10.21
C GLY A 457 -18.18 4.36 -11.19
N GLY A 458 -17.51 5.39 -10.72
CA GLY A 458 -16.48 6.08 -11.49
C GLY A 458 -15.38 6.61 -10.59
N ASP A 459 -14.14 6.35 -10.99
CA ASP A 459 -12.92 6.80 -10.34
C ASP A 459 -12.32 7.95 -11.15
N LEU A 460 -12.19 9.12 -10.53
CA LEU A 460 -11.63 10.33 -11.11
C LEU A 460 -10.36 10.70 -10.36
N TYR A 461 -9.28 10.93 -11.11
CA TYR A 461 -8.01 11.41 -10.58
C TYR A 461 -7.64 12.71 -11.27
N THR A 462 -7.24 13.73 -10.50
CA THR A 462 -6.85 15.03 -11.04
C THR A 462 -5.37 15.29 -10.79
N LYS A 463 -4.79 16.17 -11.62
CA LYS A 463 -3.45 16.68 -11.39
C LYS A 463 -3.54 17.94 -10.54
N GLY A 464 -2.57 18.12 -9.65
CA GLY A 464 -2.43 19.33 -8.86
C GLY A 464 -1.78 20.48 -9.64
N TYR A 465 -1.41 21.53 -8.92
CA TYR A 465 -0.67 22.68 -9.47
C TYR A 465 0.61 22.22 -10.18
N ASP A 466 0.92 22.86 -11.32
CA ASP A 466 2.04 22.50 -12.21
C ASP A 466 2.06 21.05 -12.71
N GLY A 467 0.92 20.35 -12.66
CA GLY A 467 0.82 18.95 -13.06
C GLY A 467 1.43 17.96 -12.05
N LYS A 468 1.75 18.42 -10.83
CA LYS A 468 2.33 17.62 -9.74
C LYS A 468 1.25 17.05 -8.82
N GLY A 469 1.69 16.29 -7.82
CA GLY A 469 0.87 15.74 -6.76
C GLY A 469 0.76 14.22 -6.83
N ASP A 470 0.45 13.64 -5.68
CA ASP A 470 0.46 12.19 -5.45
C ASP A 470 -0.52 11.43 -6.36
N PHE A 471 -1.62 12.04 -6.80
CA PHE A 471 -2.59 11.43 -7.73
C PHE A 471 -2.37 11.79 -9.21
N ALA A 472 -1.41 12.68 -9.52
CA ALA A 472 -1.28 13.24 -10.86
C ALA A 472 -0.95 12.18 -11.93
N GLN A 473 -0.18 11.15 -11.57
CA GLN A 473 0.13 10.03 -12.47
C GLN A 473 -1.08 9.14 -12.76
N LEU A 474 -2.06 9.13 -11.85
CA LEU A 474 -3.29 8.34 -11.95
C LEU A 474 -4.36 9.03 -12.79
N ASN A 475 -4.21 10.32 -13.11
CA ASN A 475 -5.14 11.05 -13.99
C ASN A 475 -5.40 10.29 -15.31
N LYS A 476 -4.38 9.62 -15.87
CA LYS A 476 -4.47 8.86 -17.13
C LYS A 476 -5.38 7.62 -17.06
N ILE A 477 -5.73 7.15 -15.87
CA ILE A 477 -6.53 5.93 -15.67
C ILE A 477 -7.93 6.21 -15.08
N SER A 478 -8.36 7.47 -15.03
CA SER A 478 -9.73 7.82 -14.63
C SER A 478 -10.74 7.04 -15.48
N SER A 479 -11.74 6.43 -14.84
CA SER A 479 -12.59 5.45 -15.48
C SER A 479 -13.99 5.37 -14.90
N ILE A 480 -14.93 4.91 -15.73
CA ILE A 480 -16.26 4.47 -15.31
C ILE A 480 -16.28 2.94 -15.32
N TRP A 481 -16.94 2.33 -14.35
CA TRP A 481 -17.00 0.89 -14.21
C TRP A 481 -18.36 0.41 -13.71
N VAL A 482 -18.69 -0.82 -14.07
CA VAL A 482 -19.83 -1.58 -13.54
C VAL A 482 -19.27 -2.81 -12.84
N LYS A 483 -19.80 -3.10 -11.66
CA LYS A 483 -19.42 -4.23 -10.83
C LYS A 483 -20.65 -5.01 -10.42
N GLY A 484 -20.64 -6.31 -10.67
CA GLY A 484 -21.60 -7.26 -10.10
C GLY A 484 -20.96 -8.01 -8.95
N ARG A 485 -21.68 -8.18 -7.85
CA ARG A 485 -21.22 -8.92 -6.67
C ARG A 485 -22.30 -9.85 -6.18
N PHE A 486 -21.91 -11.06 -5.80
CA PHE A 486 -22.74 -12.03 -5.15
C PHE A 486 -22.02 -12.59 -3.92
N ASN A 487 -22.62 -12.46 -2.74
CA ASN A 487 -22.11 -13.03 -1.48
C ASN A 487 -23.06 -14.13 -1.02
N TRP A 488 -22.55 -15.20 -0.43
CA TRP A 488 -23.36 -16.33 0.06
C TRP A 488 -22.78 -16.97 1.30
#